data_AF-A0A929G7Y8-F1
#
_entry.id   AF-A0A929G7Y8-F1
#
_cell.length_a   1.000
_cell.length_b   1.000
_cell.length_c   1.000
_cell.angle_alpha   90.00
_cell.angle_beta   90.00
_cell.angle_gamma   90.00
#
_symmetry.space_group_name_H-M   'P 1'
#
loop_
_entity.id
_entity.type
_entity.pdbx_description
1 polymer ?
#
loop_
_entity_poly.entity_id
_entity_poly.type
_entity_poly.pdbx_seq_one_letter_code
_entity_poly.pdbx_strand_id
1 'polypeptide(L)'
;MAEDPERGAIRDLPYSNIGHVRQCLVDLRTKTVHAKMVNRIQPASFPYRTIKSGIFVGNGERFLYFPLPSQEDLRAKHYRWWRSANI
;
A
#
# COMPACT_ATOMS: atom_id res chain seq x y z
N MET A 1 -10.34 -4.27 4.42
CA MET A 1 -10.49 -2.87 3.97
C MET A 1 -10.51 -2.72 2.45
N ALA A 2 -9.61 -3.34 1.68
CA ALA A 2 -9.64 -3.20 0.21
C ALA A 2 -10.87 -3.83 -0.45
N GLU A 3 -11.28 -5.01 0.02
CA GLU A 3 -12.47 -5.72 -0.50
C GLU A 3 -13.75 -5.35 0.26
N ASP A 4 -13.62 -5.21 1.59
CA ASP A 4 -14.69 -4.75 2.47
C ASP A 4 -14.18 -3.56 3.31
N PRO A 5 -14.55 -2.33 2.93
CA PRO A 5 -14.22 -1.11 3.67
C PRO A 5 -15.02 -0.92 4.97
N GLU A 6 -16.16 -1.58 5.13
CA GLU A 6 -17.08 -1.41 6.26
C GLU A 6 -16.73 -2.37 7.41
N ARG A 7 -16.38 -3.63 7.10
CA ARG A 7 -16.11 -4.66 8.12
C ARG A 7 -14.74 -5.31 8.01
N GLY A 8 -14.02 -5.13 6.90
CA GLY A 8 -12.71 -5.76 6.73
C GLY A 8 -11.70 -5.28 7.75
N ALA A 9 -10.90 -6.20 8.31
CA ALA A 9 -9.92 -5.89 9.34
C ALA A 9 -8.92 -4.80 8.89
N ILE A 10 -8.58 -3.89 9.82
CA ILE A 10 -7.58 -2.83 9.62
C ILE A 10 -6.18 -3.45 9.64
N ARG A 11 -5.98 -4.44 10.51
CA ARG A 11 -4.67 -5.03 10.80
C ARG A 11 -3.70 -3.90 11.19
N ASP A 12 -2.57 -3.82 10.53
CA ASP A 12 -1.53 -2.87 10.81
C ASP A 12 -1.37 -1.99 9.56
N LEU A 13 -2.32 -1.10 9.27
CA LEU A 13 -2.20 -0.19 8.12
C LEU A 13 -1.57 1.13 8.57
N PRO A 14 -0.64 1.72 7.80
CA PRO A 14 0.11 2.91 8.22
C PRO A 14 -0.69 4.23 8.07
N TYR A 15 -2.02 4.18 8.08
CA TYR A 15 -2.84 5.38 7.96
C TYR A 15 -3.26 5.87 9.36
N SER A 16 -3.02 7.15 9.64
CA SER A 16 -3.35 7.76 10.93
C SER A 16 -4.86 7.89 11.17
N ASN A 17 -5.63 8.19 10.12
CA ASN A 17 -7.08 8.38 10.20
C ASN A 17 -7.85 7.28 9.46
N ILE A 18 -7.82 6.06 10.01
CA ILE A 18 -8.48 4.89 9.41
C ILE A 18 -9.99 5.09 9.25
N GLY A 19 -10.65 5.75 10.21
CA GLY A 19 -12.09 6.03 10.12
C GLY A 19 -12.44 6.86 8.89
N HIS A 20 -11.67 7.92 8.63
CA HIS A 20 -11.84 8.73 7.43
C HIS A 20 -11.55 7.94 6.14
N VAL A 21 -10.46 7.16 6.11
CA VAL A 21 -10.12 6.32 4.94
C VAL A 21 -11.25 5.33 4.62
N ARG A 22 -11.86 4.71 5.64
CA ARG A 22 -13.03 3.83 5.44
C ARG A 22 -14.19 4.58 4.80
N GLN A 23 -14.55 5.74 5.35
CA GLN A 23 -15.65 6.53 4.81
C GLN A 23 -15.40 6.91 3.35
N CYS A 24 -14.18 7.33 3.00
CA CYS A 24 -13.82 7.63 1.62
C CYS A 24 -13.99 6.41 0.69
N LEU A 25 -13.58 5.22 1.12
CA LEU A 25 -13.75 3.99 0.35
C LEU A 25 -15.23 3.58 0.19
N VAL A 26 -16.06 3.79 1.22
CA VAL A 26 -17.50 3.54 1.16
C VAL A 26 -18.17 4.51 0.18
N ASP A 27 -17.86 5.80 0.29
CA ASP A 27 -18.42 6.84 -0.58
C ASP A 27 -18.09 6.62 -2.06
N LEU A 28 -16.89 6.13 -2.36
CA LEU A 28 -16.44 5.80 -3.72
C LEU A 28 -17.30 4.73 -4.42
N ARG A 29 -18.03 3.88 -3.67
CA ARG A 29 -18.96 2.91 -4.26
C ARG A 29 -20.16 3.57 -4.95
N THR A 30 -20.51 4.78 -4.52
CA THR A 30 -21.73 5.49 -4.98
C THR A 30 -21.45 6.75 -5.77
N LYS A 31 -20.20 7.22 -5.76
CA LYS A 31 -19.79 8.49 -6.37
C LYS A 31 -18.63 8.27 -7.33
N THR A 32 -18.76 8.81 -8.54
CA THR A 32 -17.62 8.94 -9.46
C THR A 32 -16.79 10.14 -9.00
N VAL A 33 -15.60 9.89 -8.46
CA VAL A 33 -14.72 10.95 -7.95
C VAL A 33 -13.57 11.17 -8.92
N HIS A 34 -13.53 12.34 -9.56
CA HIS A 34 -12.39 12.79 -10.36
C HIS A 34 -11.32 13.42 -9.46
N ALA A 35 -10.66 12.63 -8.61
CA ALA A 35 -9.61 13.16 -7.72
C ALA A 35 -8.24 12.53 -8.02
N LYS A 36 -7.31 13.35 -8.51
CA LYS A 36 -5.87 13.05 -8.49
C LYS A 36 -5.29 13.67 -7.22
N MET A 37 -5.19 12.89 -6.15
CA MET A 37 -4.49 13.33 -4.94
C MET A 37 -3.00 13.02 -5.05
N VAL A 38 -2.17 14.06 -4.89
CA VAL A 38 -0.72 13.91 -4.73
C VAL A 38 -0.37 14.33 -3.32
N ASN A 39 -0.13 13.36 -2.44
CA ASN A 39 0.36 13.64 -1.09
C ASN A 39 1.87 13.90 -1.15
N ARG A 40 2.29 15.15 -0.91
CA ARG A 40 3.71 15.56 -0.89
C ARG A 40 4.26 15.76 0.52
N ILE A 41 3.43 15.55 1.54
CA ILE A 41 3.77 15.82 2.94
C ILE A 41 4.24 14.53 3.64
N GLN A 42 3.79 13.37 3.17
CA GLN A 42 4.24 12.10 3.75
C GLN A 42 5.75 11.89 3.53
N PRO A 43 6.47 11.38 4.55
CA PRO A 43 7.88 11.03 4.41
C PRO A 43 8.05 10.01 3.28
N ALA A 44 9.21 10.04 2.62
CA ALA A 44 9.57 9.08 1.56
C ALA A 44 9.70 7.63 2.08
N SER A 45 9.53 7.42 3.39
CA SER A 45 9.46 6.10 4.01
C SER A 45 8.02 5.60 4.08
N PHE A 46 7.82 4.38 3.59
CA PHE A 46 6.59 3.62 3.79
C PHE A 46 6.95 2.17 4.09
N PRO A 47 6.15 1.46 4.89
CA PRO A 47 6.43 0.07 5.20
C PRO A 47 6.35 -0.81 3.95
N TYR A 48 7.36 -1.64 3.68
CA TYR A 48 7.40 -2.46 2.46
C TYR A 48 6.22 -3.42 2.34
N ARG A 49 5.60 -3.82 3.45
CA ARG A 49 4.36 -4.62 3.48
C ARG A 49 3.14 -3.98 2.82
N THR A 50 3.15 -2.68 2.53
CA THR A 50 2.07 -2.05 1.77
C THR A 50 2.21 -2.26 0.26
N ILE A 51 3.36 -2.76 -0.22
CA ILE A 51 3.55 -3.11 -1.63
C ILE A 51 2.88 -4.45 -1.90
N LYS A 52 1.95 -4.47 -2.87
CA LYS A 52 1.22 -5.70 -3.25
C LYS A 52 2.03 -6.63 -4.15
N SER A 53 2.64 -6.11 -5.21
CA SER A 53 3.21 -6.92 -6.30
C SER A 53 4.67 -6.60 -6.61
N GLY A 54 5.12 -5.36 -6.47
CA GLY A 54 6.48 -4.98 -6.80
C GLY A 54 6.59 -3.51 -7.17
N ILE A 55 7.76 -3.14 -7.70
CA ILE A 55 8.09 -1.77 -8.07
C ILE A 55 8.21 -1.70 -9.59
N PHE A 56 7.58 -0.68 -10.17
CA PHE A 56 7.70 -0.36 -11.58
C PHE A 56 8.57 0.88 -11.73
N VAL A 57 9.56 0.83 -12.62
CA VAL A 57 10.47 1.93 -12.90
C VAL A 57 10.45 2.21 -14.40
N GLY A 58 10.22 3.46 -14.78
CA GLY A 58 10.23 3.87 -16.17
C GLY A 58 10.85 5.24 -16.38
N ASN A 59 11.46 5.44 -17.54
CA ASN A 59 12.12 6.68 -17.94
C ASN A 59 11.60 7.22 -19.29
N GLY A 60 10.42 6.79 -19.73
CA GLY A 60 9.82 7.14 -21.02
C GLY A 60 10.21 6.20 -22.17
N GLU A 61 11.43 5.67 -22.17
CA GLU A 61 11.91 4.73 -23.19
C GLU A 61 11.83 3.28 -22.75
N ARG A 62 12.07 3.03 -21.46
CA ARG A 62 12.11 1.69 -20.87
C ARG A 62 11.16 1.62 -19.69
N PHE A 63 10.61 0.43 -19.50
CA PHE A 63 9.74 0.09 -18.39
C PHE A 63 10.21 -1.23 -17.78
N LEU A 64 10.61 -1.19 -16.51
CA LEU A 64 11.12 -2.33 -15.76
C LEU A 64 10.16 -2.65 -14.61
N TYR A 65 9.98 -3.94 -14.38
CA TYR A 65 9.22 -4.47 -13.25
C TYR A 65 10.15 -5.27 -12.34
N PHE A 66 10.19 -4.87 -11.07
CA PHE A 66 10.92 -5.54 -10.01
C PHE A 66 9.89 -6.22 -9.09
N PRO A 67 9.61 -7.53 -9.29
CA PRO A 67 8.63 -8.23 -8.48
C PRO A 67 9.11 -8.33 -7.03
N LEU A 68 8.18 -8.14 -6.08
CA LEU A 68 8.44 -8.44 -4.68
C LEU A 68 8.09 -9.92 -4.41
N PRO A 69 8.89 -10.63 -3.58
CA PRO A 69 8.50 -11.95 -3.09
C PRO A 69 7.22 -11.89 -2.26
N SER A 70 6.57 -13.05 -2.10
CA SER A 70 5.38 -13.17 -1.25
C SER A 70 5.70 -12.80 0.20
N GLN A 71 4.69 -12.36 0.97
CA GLN A 71 4.89 -12.08 2.40
C GLN A 71 5.38 -13.31 3.18
N GLU A 72 4.98 -14.50 2.75
CA GLU A 72 5.41 -15.76 3.33
C GLU A 72 6.90 -16.01 3.08
N ASP A 73 7.36 -15.83 1.83
CA ASP A 73 8.78 -15.94 1.49
C ASP A 73 9.63 -14.89 2.22
N LEU A 74 9.15 -13.65 2.32
CA LEU A 74 9.86 -12.58 3.01
C LEU A 74 10.03 -12.90 4.50
N ARG A 75 9.02 -13.51 5.13
CA ARG A 75 9.09 -13.95 6.53
C ARG A 75 9.98 -15.18 6.72
N ALA A 76 9.93 -16.14 5.80
CA ALA A 76 10.64 -17.41 5.93
C ALA A 76 12.12 -17.31 5.54
N LYS A 77 12.43 -16.65 4.42
CA LYS A 77 13.77 -16.65 3.79
C LYS A 77 14.53 -15.34 3.99
N HIS A 78 13.82 -14.23 4.21
CA HIS A 78 14.41 -12.89 4.31
C HIS A 78 14.07 -12.17 5.63
N TYR A 79 13.83 -12.92 6.71
CA TYR A 79 13.28 -12.42 7.98
C TYR A 79 13.96 -11.16 8.52
N ARG A 80 15.31 -11.14 8.55
CA ARG A 80 16.07 -10.00 9.11
C ARG A 80 15.81 -8.71 8.34
N TRP A 81 15.87 -8.78 7.01
CA TRP A 81 15.58 -7.65 6.15
C TRP A 81 14.11 -7.25 6.27
N TRP A 82 13.20 -8.23 6.20
CA TRP A 82 11.76 -8.01 6.28
C TRP A 82 11.31 -7.33 7.57
N ARG A 83 11.92 -7.68 8.70
CA ARG A 83 11.67 -7.02 9.99
C ARG A 83 12.12 -5.56 9.98
N SER A 84 13.29 -5.26 9.40
CA SER A 84 13.81 -3.89 9.29
C SER A 84 13.03 -3.03 8.29
N ALA A 85 12.55 -3.62 7.20
CA ALA A 85 11.84 -2.92 6.13
C ALA A 85 10.36 -2.61 6.45
N ASN A 86 9.87 -3.08 7.61
CA ASN A 86 8.50 -2.89 8.08
C ASN A 86 8.39 -2.05 9.36
N ILE A 87 9.45 -1.33 9.71
CA ILE A 87 9.45 -0.33 10.78
C ILE A 87 8.56 0.85 10.40
#